data_AF-G5DSC3-F1
#
_entry.id   AF-G5DSC3-F1
#
_cell.length_a   1.000
_cell.length_b   1.000
_cell.length_c   1.000
_cell.angle_alpha   90.00
_cell.angle_beta   90.00
_cell.angle_gamma   90.00
#
_symmetry.space_group_name_H-M   'P 1'
#
loop_
_entity.id
_entity.type
_entity.pdbx_description
1 polymer ?
#
loop_
_entity_poly.entity_id
_entity_poly.type
_entity_poly.pdbx_seq_one_letter_code
_entity_poly.pdbx_strand_id
1 'polypeptide(L)'
;MKKFLNFIIFKLQTILKLKIVYLCPKGVFLNENNVFDSDLNVKIKINSTAYSILEILNNELSFNEIITILLNKYSVHRNLLEKDVLNLFNDLEEKNLVERKIKGNKIITYFFNVFIGQYIYKKRYTIPKSNIYTFLLLLYLILKKLFLVILFSIIITIYFKKNFIININIINNYYIFIFSIILGFVIHEWVHIFISRLKFKKVHGYIMLKKFTISIVKLNSESTFKSILLGPVIPSFLGIIFIISYFVYNNITFLFIGLAFVINIINLLPFASDGKRLLEKFLIMNLRKE
;
A
#
# COMPACT_ATOMS: atom_id res chain seq x y z
N MET A 1 -1.61 20.51 13.39
CA MET A 1 -2.14 19.12 13.33
C MET A 1 -1.06 18.03 13.24
N LYS A 2 -0.13 18.07 12.27
CA LYS A 2 0.91 17.02 12.07
C LYS A 2 1.85 16.81 13.27
N LYS A 3 2.30 17.90 13.92
CA LYS A 3 3.15 17.85 15.14
C LYS A 3 2.45 17.20 16.33
N PHE A 4 1.16 17.49 16.53
CA PHE A 4 0.36 16.93 17.63
C PHE A 4 0.11 15.43 17.47
N LEU A 5 -0.21 14.99 16.24
CA LEU A 5 -0.36 13.57 15.93
C LEU A 5 0.94 12.80 16.19
N ASN A 6 2.07 13.34 15.72
CA ASN A 6 3.40 12.75 15.95
C ASN A 6 3.73 12.66 17.45
N PHE A 7 3.37 13.68 18.24
CA PHE A 7 3.56 13.67 19.69
C PHE A 7 2.74 12.57 20.38
N ILE A 8 1.47 12.39 20.00
CA ILE A 8 0.62 11.31 20.55
C ILE A 8 1.20 9.95 20.18
N ILE A 9 1.59 9.76 18.93
CA ILE A 9 2.20 8.52 18.45
C ILE A 9 3.47 8.20 19.24
N PHE A 10 4.34 9.21 19.42
CA PHE A 10 5.56 9.06 20.19
C PHE A 10 5.27 8.69 21.65
N LYS A 11 4.35 9.39 22.32
CA LYS A 11 3.93 9.04 23.68
C LYS A 11 3.38 7.62 23.77
N LEU A 12 2.52 7.21 22.84
CA LEU A 12 1.98 5.86 22.79
C LEU A 12 3.08 4.82 22.63
N GLN A 13 4.07 5.07 21.76
CA GLN A 13 5.20 4.18 21.58
C GLN A 13 6.02 4.04 22.86
N THR A 14 6.28 5.15 23.56
CA THR A 14 7.02 5.14 24.83
C THR A 14 6.26 4.38 25.91
N ILE A 15 4.95 4.62 26.06
CA ILE A 15 4.09 3.93 27.03
C ILE A 15 4.06 2.42 26.75
N LEU A 16 3.93 2.04 25.47
CA LEU A 16 3.87 0.64 25.03
C LEU A 16 5.25 -0.03 24.90
N LYS A 17 6.33 0.67 25.26
CA LYS A 17 7.74 0.23 25.14
C LYS A 17 8.08 -0.29 23.74
N LEU A 18 7.57 0.39 22.72
CA LEU A 18 7.78 0.08 21.31
C LEU A 18 9.01 0.81 20.79
N LYS A 19 9.96 0.06 20.21
CA LYS A 19 11.17 0.59 19.57
C LYS A 19 10.98 0.65 18.06
N ILE A 20 11.46 1.73 17.43
CA ILE A 20 11.54 1.84 15.97
C ILE A 20 12.90 1.30 15.53
N VAL A 21 12.86 0.45 14.50
CA VAL A 21 14.01 -0.19 13.88
C VAL A 21 13.94 0.05 12.38
N TYR A 22 15.09 0.29 11.75
CA TYR A 22 15.21 0.45 10.31
C TYR A 22 15.73 -0.85 9.70
N LEU A 23 15.12 -1.28 8.60
CA LEU A 23 15.46 -2.55 7.94
C LEU A 23 15.42 -2.39 6.43
N CYS A 24 16.28 -3.15 5.74
CA CYS A 24 16.13 -3.35 4.31
C CYS A 24 14.84 -4.18 4.05
N PRO A 25 13.95 -3.77 3.14
CA PRO A 25 12.78 -4.54 2.78
C PRO A 25 13.19 -5.86 2.10
N LYS A 26 12.25 -6.81 2.08
CA LYS A 26 12.45 -8.05 1.33
C LYS A 26 12.71 -7.74 -0.15
N GLY A 27 13.72 -8.38 -0.72
CA GLY A 27 14.12 -8.17 -2.11
C GLY A 27 15.11 -7.03 -2.32
N VAL A 28 15.55 -6.33 -1.26
CA VAL A 28 16.63 -5.35 -1.34
C VAL A 28 17.91 -5.95 -0.76
N PHE A 29 18.96 -5.94 -1.57
CA PHE A 29 20.27 -6.52 -1.25
C PHE A 29 21.34 -5.43 -1.28
N LEU A 30 22.29 -5.53 -0.35
CA LEU A 30 23.44 -4.63 -0.27
C LEU A 30 24.65 -5.30 -0.92
N ASN A 31 25.29 -4.58 -1.84
CA ASN A 31 26.63 -4.89 -2.35
C ASN A 31 27.53 -3.68 -2.05
N GLU A 32 28.85 -3.88 -1.99
CA GLU A 32 29.86 -2.91 -1.50
C GLU A 32 29.73 -1.48 -2.05
N ASN A 33 29.18 -1.29 -3.25
CA ASN A 33 28.96 0.02 -3.86
C ASN A 33 27.53 0.27 -4.37
N ASN A 34 26.61 -0.68 -4.19
CA ASN A 34 25.27 -0.59 -4.76
C ASN A 34 24.21 -1.23 -3.87
N VAL A 35 23.04 -0.61 -3.81
CA VAL A 35 21.80 -1.25 -3.36
C VAL A 35 21.11 -1.86 -4.58
N PHE A 36 20.85 -3.16 -4.55
CA PHE A 36 20.10 -3.86 -5.59
C PHE A 36 18.67 -4.11 -5.12
N ASP A 37 17.69 -3.66 -5.90
CA ASP A 37 16.28 -3.95 -5.71
C ASP A 37 15.87 -5.06 -6.69
N SER A 38 15.58 -6.26 -6.18
CA SER A 38 15.21 -7.42 -7.01
C SER A 38 13.81 -7.33 -7.60
N ASP A 39 12.85 -6.66 -6.95
CA ASP A 39 11.50 -6.58 -7.51
C ASP A 39 11.45 -5.56 -8.65
N LEU A 40 12.25 -4.49 -8.59
CA LEU A 40 12.40 -3.53 -9.68
C LEU A 40 13.52 -3.90 -10.67
N ASN A 41 14.42 -4.82 -10.30
CA ASN A 41 15.64 -5.14 -11.02
C ASN A 41 16.51 -3.89 -11.30
N VAL A 42 16.67 -3.02 -10.30
CA VAL A 42 17.43 -1.76 -10.40
C VAL A 42 18.61 -1.77 -9.43
N LYS A 43 19.75 -1.25 -9.88
CA LYS A 43 20.94 -0.99 -9.06
C LYS A 43 21.05 0.50 -8.79
N ILE A 44 21.24 0.87 -7.52
CA ILE A 44 21.40 2.25 -7.07
C ILE A 44 22.77 2.38 -6.44
N LYS A 45 23.61 3.26 -7.01
CA LYS A 45 24.95 3.54 -6.47
C LYS A 45 24.84 4.18 -5.10
N ILE A 46 25.65 3.68 -4.17
CA ILE A 46 25.83 4.25 -2.83
C ILE A 46 27.32 4.47 -2.60
N ASN A 47 27.67 5.46 -1.76
CA ASN A 47 29.05 5.64 -1.34
C ASN A 47 29.41 4.64 -0.23
N SER A 48 30.71 4.50 0.05
CA SER A 48 31.26 3.59 1.06
C SER A 48 30.72 3.86 2.48
N THR A 49 30.48 5.13 2.81
CA THR A 49 29.90 5.53 4.10
C THR A 49 28.47 5.05 4.25
N ALA A 50 27.62 5.25 3.24
CA ALA A 50 26.25 4.76 3.25
C ALA A 50 26.21 3.23 3.28
N TYR A 51 27.12 2.55 2.57
CA TYR A 51 27.25 1.09 2.64
C TYR A 51 27.51 0.62 4.09
N SER A 52 28.50 1.21 4.76
CA SER A 52 28.82 0.89 6.16
C SER A 52 27.64 1.13 7.12
N ILE A 53 26.84 2.18 6.88
CA ILE A 53 25.66 2.46 7.71
C ILE A 53 24.55 1.42 7.45
N LEU A 54 24.33 1.05 6.19
CA LEU A 54 23.30 0.10 5.80
C LEU A 54 23.61 -1.34 6.21
N GLU A 55 24.88 -1.73 6.23
CA GLU A 55 25.34 -3.03 6.72
C GLU A 55 24.87 -3.27 8.17
N ILE A 56 24.89 -2.23 9.00
CA ILE A 56 24.47 -2.29 10.41
C ILE A 56 22.95 -2.49 10.56
N LEU A 57 22.14 -2.08 9.57
CA LEU A 57 20.67 -2.14 9.66
C LEU A 57 20.11 -3.57 9.76
N ASN A 58 20.79 -4.55 9.19
CA ASN A 58 20.29 -5.93 9.17
C ASN A 58 20.21 -6.57 10.57
N ASN A 59 20.89 -6.00 11.56
CA ASN A 59 20.90 -6.49 12.95
C ASN A 59 19.70 -6.02 13.78
N GLU A 60 18.70 -5.39 13.14
CA GLU A 60 17.46 -4.95 13.76
C GLU A 60 17.65 -4.00 14.96
N LEU A 61 18.66 -3.15 14.87
CA LEU A 61 19.07 -2.18 15.88
C LEU A 61 18.20 -0.91 15.86
N SER A 62 18.02 -0.31 17.02
CA SER A 62 17.38 1.01 17.12
C SER A 62 18.30 2.12 16.63
N PHE A 63 17.72 3.28 16.29
CA PHE A 63 18.48 4.44 15.82
C PHE A 63 19.63 4.83 16.77
N ASN A 64 19.38 4.87 18.08
CA ASN A 64 20.40 5.24 19.06
C ASN A 64 21.53 4.20 19.16
N GLU A 65 21.21 2.91 19.02
CA GLU A 65 22.20 1.83 18.99
C GLU A 65 23.07 1.94 17.74
N ILE A 66 22.47 2.22 16.57
CA ILE A 66 23.20 2.46 15.30
C ILE A 66 24.17 3.63 15.44
N ILE A 67 23.71 4.76 15.99
CA ILE A 67 24.54 5.95 16.21
C ILE A 67 25.71 5.64 17.15
N THR A 68 25.47 4.88 18.22
CA THR A 68 26.52 4.52 19.18
C THR A 68 27.61 3.67 18.52
N ILE A 69 27.24 2.70 17.69
CA ILE A 69 28.19 1.87 16.93
C ILE A 69 28.99 2.73 15.94
N LEU A 70 28.31 3.62 15.22
CA LEU A 70 28.94 4.50 14.24
C LEU A 70 29.88 5.52 14.90
N LEU A 71 29.58 6.03 16.10
CA LEU A 71 30.49 6.92 16.85
C LEU A 71 31.78 6.22 17.28
N ASN A 72 31.71 4.93 17.59
CA ASN A 72 32.91 4.16 17.91
C ASN A 72 33.76 3.91 16.65
N LYS A 73 33.12 3.80 15.48
CA LYS A 73 33.81 3.59 14.18
C LYS A 73 34.35 4.89 13.57
N TYR A 74 33.62 5.98 13.75
CA TYR A 74 33.92 7.29 13.16
C TYR A 74 34.05 8.31 14.28
N SER A 75 35.24 8.89 14.45
CA SER A 75 35.52 9.94 15.45
C SER A 75 34.88 11.28 15.06
N VAL A 76 33.55 11.33 15.07
CA VAL A 76 32.73 12.47 14.62
C VAL A 76 31.79 12.91 15.74
N HIS A 77 31.41 14.19 15.77
CA HIS A 77 30.42 14.69 16.72
C HIS A 77 29.05 14.02 16.51
N ARG A 78 28.47 13.53 17.61
CA ARG A 78 27.16 12.87 17.65
C ARG A 78 26.06 13.62 16.91
N ASN A 79 25.94 14.93 17.11
CA ASN A 79 24.88 15.71 16.51
C ASN A 79 24.97 15.75 14.96
N LEU A 80 26.18 15.78 14.41
CA LEU A 80 26.38 15.76 12.96
C LEU A 80 26.05 14.37 12.40
N LEU A 81 26.55 13.32 13.05
CA LEU A 81 26.29 11.95 12.66
C LEU A 81 24.79 11.60 12.71
N GLU A 82 24.09 12.02 13.77
CA GLU A 82 22.64 11.82 13.88
C GLU A 82 21.89 12.48 12.73
N LYS A 83 22.27 13.71 12.37
CA LYS A 83 21.66 14.44 11.25
C LYS A 83 21.91 13.73 9.91
N ASP A 84 23.14 13.30 9.65
CA ASP A 84 23.52 12.68 8.38
C ASP A 84 22.87 11.30 8.21
N VAL A 85 22.87 10.47 9.26
CA VAL A 85 22.21 9.17 9.25
C VAL A 85 20.69 9.33 9.08
N LEU A 86 20.09 10.31 9.76
CA LEU A 86 18.66 10.57 9.63
C LEU A 86 18.28 11.06 8.23
N ASN A 87 19.09 11.92 7.62
CA ASN A 87 18.90 12.34 6.23
C ASN A 87 19.03 11.15 5.27
N LEU A 88 20.06 10.32 5.42
CA LEU A 88 20.24 9.11 4.61
C LEU A 88 19.03 8.18 4.72
N PHE A 89 18.53 7.93 5.93
CA PHE A 89 17.37 7.06 6.12
C PHE A 89 16.09 7.64 5.55
N ASN A 90 15.88 8.96 5.66
CA ASN A 90 14.73 9.61 5.05
C ASN A 90 14.79 9.49 3.52
N ASP A 91 15.95 9.76 2.90
CA ASP A 91 16.14 9.65 1.45
C ASP A 91 15.91 8.23 0.94
N LEU A 92 16.41 7.23 1.67
CA LEU A 92 16.24 5.82 1.31
C LEU A 92 14.81 5.33 1.55
N GLU A 93 14.11 5.83 2.57
CA GLU A 93 12.69 5.54 2.81
C GLU A 93 11.78 6.22 1.78
N GLU A 94 12.16 7.39 1.26
CA GLU A 94 11.48 8.01 0.13
C GLU A 94 11.59 7.15 -1.13
N LYS A 95 12.79 6.60 -1.37
CA LYS A 95 13.08 5.64 -2.45
C LYS A 95 12.57 4.22 -2.18
N ASN A 96 12.01 3.95 -1.00
CA ASN A 96 11.49 2.65 -0.56
C ASN A 96 12.56 1.53 -0.50
N LEU A 97 13.79 1.90 -0.19
CA LEU A 97 14.93 1.00 0.02
C LEU A 97 15.18 0.66 1.48
N VAL A 98 14.58 1.43 2.40
CA VAL A 98 14.59 1.19 3.84
C VAL A 98 13.17 1.31 4.37
N GLU A 99 12.78 0.43 5.28
CA GLU A 99 11.50 0.44 5.96
C GLU A 99 11.68 0.63 7.47
N ARG A 100 10.76 1.39 8.06
CA ARG A 100 10.61 1.47 9.52
C ARG A 100 9.73 0.32 9.99
N LYS A 101 10.22 -0.46 10.94
CA LYS A 101 9.43 -1.45 11.69
C LYS A 101 9.39 -1.10 13.16
N ILE A 102 8.28 -1.46 13.79
CA ILE A 102 8.15 -1.39 15.24
C ILE A 102 8.44 -2.77 15.82
N LYS A 103 9.22 -2.77 16.90
CA LYS A 103 9.50 -3.93 17.74
C LYS A 103 9.10 -3.67 19.18
N GLY A 104 8.73 -4.75 19.86
CA GLY A 104 8.34 -4.76 21.27
C GLY A 104 7.67 -6.10 21.58
N ASN A 105 6.77 -6.11 22.55
CA ASN A 105 5.93 -7.28 22.81
C ASN A 105 5.16 -7.64 21.51
N LYS A 106 5.17 -8.93 21.13
CA LYS A 106 4.56 -9.42 19.88
C LYS A 106 3.09 -9.02 19.74
N ILE A 107 2.30 -9.15 20.81
CA ILE A 107 0.86 -8.86 20.82
C ILE A 107 0.63 -7.35 20.68
N ILE A 108 1.33 -6.55 21.48
CA ILE A 108 1.21 -5.09 21.45
C ILE A 108 1.64 -4.54 20.09
N THR A 109 2.75 -5.06 19.55
CA THR A 109 3.26 -4.67 18.22
C THR A 109 2.28 -5.05 17.11
N TYR A 110 1.63 -6.22 17.22
CA TYR A 110 0.60 -6.63 16.28
C TYR A 110 -0.58 -5.65 16.28
N PHE A 111 -1.17 -5.37 17.45
CA PHE A 111 -2.28 -4.43 17.57
C PHE A 111 -1.88 -3.02 17.15
N PHE A 112 -0.71 -2.54 17.55
CA PHE A 112 -0.20 -1.25 17.10
C PHE A 112 -0.12 -1.21 15.57
N ASN A 113 0.43 -2.23 14.93
CA ASN A 113 0.56 -2.28 13.46
C ASN A 113 -0.80 -2.36 12.75
N VAL A 114 -1.79 -3.02 13.33
CA VAL A 114 -3.15 -3.11 12.78
C VAL A 114 -3.91 -1.79 12.95
N PHE A 115 -3.81 -1.12 14.09
CA PHE A 115 -4.61 0.07 14.35
C PHE A 115 -3.96 1.38 13.93
N ILE A 116 -2.64 1.50 14.08
CA ILE A 116 -1.91 2.76 13.96
C ILE A 116 -0.79 2.64 12.92
N GLY A 117 0.06 1.63 13.05
CA GLY A 117 1.26 1.47 12.24
C GLY A 117 0.99 1.39 10.73
N GLN A 118 -0.10 0.75 10.30
CA GLN A 118 -0.46 0.67 8.88
C GLN A 118 -0.84 2.01 8.21
N TYR A 119 -1.13 3.04 9.00
CA TYR A 119 -1.43 4.39 8.52
C TYR A 119 -0.23 5.35 8.62
N ILE A 120 0.81 4.96 9.36
CA ILE A 120 2.02 5.76 9.58
C ILE A 120 3.14 5.27 8.68
N TYR A 121 3.41 3.97 8.71
CA TYR A 121 4.58 3.39 8.08
C TYR A 121 4.24 2.86 6.70
N LYS A 122 5.14 3.14 5.74
CA LYS A 122 5.10 2.51 4.44
C LYS A 122 5.51 1.05 4.59
N LYS A 123 4.85 0.17 3.84
CA LYS A 123 5.23 -1.23 3.80
C LYS A 123 5.12 -1.79 2.40
N ARG A 124 6.17 -2.47 1.96
CA ARG A 124 6.30 -3.12 0.68
C ARG A 124 5.96 -4.60 0.78
N TYR A 125 5.31 -5.10 -0.26
CA TYR A 125 5.03 -6.51 -0.47
C TYR A 125 5.44 -6.89 -1.89
N THR A 126 6.34 -7.87 -1.99
CA THR A 126 6.73 -8.46 -3.27
C THR A 126 5.52 -9.12 -3.93
N ILE A 127 5.35 -8.91 -5.24
CA ILE A 127 4.23 -9.48 -5.99
C ILE A 127 4.51 -10.99 -6.22
N PRO A 128 3.67 -11.91 -5.71
CA PRO A 128 3.87 -13.34 -5.89
C PRO A 128 3.73 -13.75 -7.35
N LYS A 129 4.55 -14.68 -7.88
CA LYS A 129 4.48 -15.08 -9.30
C LYS A 129 3.10 -15.58 -9.76
N SER A 130 2.33 -16.22 -8.87
CA SER A 130 0.98 -16.72 -9.16
C SER A 130 -0.08 -15.60 -9.16
N ASN A 131 -1.01 -15.65 -10.11
CA ASN A 131 -2.14 -14.73 -10.18
C ASN A 131 -3.11 -14.89 -8.99
N ILE A 132 -3.32 -16.12 -8.54
CA ILE A 132 -4.22 -16.43 -7.41
C ILE A 132 -3.62 -15.89 -6.11
N TYR A 133 -2.33 -16.16 -5.83
CA TYR A 133 -1.68 -15.62 -4.64
C TYR A 133 -1.59 -14.09 -4.68
N THR A 134 -1.49 -13.49 -5.86
CA THR A 134 -1.55 -12.03 -6.00
C THR A 134 -2.93 -11.48 -5.63
N PHE A 135 -4.00 -12.12 -6.11
CA PHE A 135 -5.38 -11.75 -5.76
C PHE A 135 -5.64 -11.88 -4.26
N LEU A 136 -5.28 -13.02 -3.66
CA LEU A 136 -5.42 -13.26 -2.22
C LEU A 136 -4.61 -12.27 -1.39
N LEU A 137 -3.40 -11.94 -1.84
CA LEU A 137 -2.57 -10.91 -1.19
C LEU A 137 -3.26 -9.54 -1.24
N LEU A 138 -3.75 -9.10 -2.40
CA LEU A 138 -4.46 -7.83 -2.53
C LEU A 138 -5.71 -7.78 -1.64
N LEU A 139 -6.50 -8.86 -1.63
CA LEU A 139 -7.67 -9.01 -0.76
C LEU A 139 -7.29 -8.88 0.72
N TYR A 140 -6.26 -9.61 1.17
CA TYR A 140 -5.73 -9.50 2.53
C TYR A 140 -5.30 -8.08 2.88
N LEU A 141 -4.56 -7.40 1.98
CA LEU A 141 -4.04 -6.06 2.23
C LEU A 141 -5.15 -5.00 2.30
N ILE A 142 -6.17 -5.10 1.44
CA ILE A 142 -7.33 -4.20 1.44
C ILE A 142 -8.16 -4.44 2.70
N LEU A 143 -8.49 -5.69 3.03
CA LEU A 143 -9.24 -6.04 4.25
C LEU A 143 -8.51 -5.57 5.50
N LYS A 144 -7.18 -5.74 5.56
CA LYS A 144 -6.37 -5.26 6.68
C LYS A 144 -6.47 -3.74 6.84
N LYS A 145 -6.45 -2.98 5.73
CA LYS A 145 -6.58 -1.51 5.77
C LYS A 145 -7.96 -1.04 6.17
N LEU A 146 -9.00 -1.76 5.73
CA LEU A 146 -10.39 -1.42 6.01
C LEU A 146 -10.90 -2.04 7.31
N PHE A 147 -10.09 -2.85 8.01
CA PHE A 147 -10.49 -3.56 9.22
C PHE A 147 -11.16 -2.64 10.25
N LEU A 148 -10.57 -1.47 10.53
CA LEU A 148 -11.14 -0.50 11.45
C LEU A 148 -12.49 0.04 10.95
N VAL A 149 -12.59 0.38 9.66
CA VAL A 149 -13.82 0.90 9.06
C VAL A 149 -14.94 -0.15 9.12
N ILE A 150 -14.61 -1.40 8.82
CA ILE A 150 -15.53 -2.54 8.88
C ILE A 150 -15.96 -2.78 10.34
N LEU A 151 -15.02 -2.75 11.29
CA LEU A 151 -15.33 -2.94 12.71
C LEU A 151 -16.26 -1.83 13.23
N PHE A 152 -15.98 -0.57 12.92
CA PHE A 152 -16.85 0.55 13.28
C PHE A 152 -18.23 0.43 12.62
N SER A 153 -18.29 0.04 11.34
CA SER A 153 -19.54 -0.20 10.61
C SER A 153 -20.40 -1.28 11.29
N ILE A 154 -19.77 -2.37 11.78
CA ILE A 154 -20.44 -3.43 12.55
C ILE A 154 -20.97 -2.90 13.88
N ILE A 155 -20.16 -2.18 14.65
CA ILE A 155 -20.58 -1.62 15.95
C ILE A 155 -21.75 -0.66 15.77
N ILE A 156 -21.69 0.22 14.77
CA ILE A 156 -22.76 1.16 14.42
C ILE A 156 -24.02 0.39 14.06
N THR A 157 -23.91 -0.64 13.21
CA THR A 157 -25.05 -1.46 12.80
C THR A 157 -25.71 -2.16 13.99
N ILE A 158 -24.92 -2.71 14.92
CA ILE A 158 -25.44 -3.36 16.14
C ILE A 158 -26.18 -2.34 17.02
N TYR A 159 -25.60 -1.16 17.22
CA TYR A 159 -26.23 -0.07 17.98
C TYR A 159 -27.57 0.33 17.35
N PHE A 160 -27.59 0.54 16.04
CA PHE A 160 -28.79 0.94 15.32
C PHE A 160 -29.85 -0.16 15.30
N LYS A 161 -29.46 -1.43 15.12
CA LYS A 161 -30.38 -2.58 15.21
C LYS A 161 -31.02 -2.71 16.59
N LYS A 162 -30.30 -2.36 17.65
CA LYS A 162 -30.82 -2.44 19.03
C LYS A 162 -31.77 -1.30 19.36
N ASN A 163 -31.50 -0.09 18.85
CA ASN A 163 -32.24 1.12 19.22
C ASN A 163 -33.31 1.55 18.20
N PHE A 164 -33.29 1.01 16.98
CA PHE A 164 -34.22 1.35 15.90
C PHE A 164 -34.76 0.07 15.23
N ILE A 165 -35.99 0.14 14.73
CA ILE A 165 -36.62 -0.94 13.94
C ILE A 165 -36.04 -0.87 12.52
N ILE A 166 -34.84 -1.42 12.33
CA ILE A 166 -34.19 -1.50 11.02
C ILE A 166 -34.41 -2.89 10.43
N ASN A 167 -34.86 -2.93 9.18
CA ASN A 167 -35.08 -4.16 8.45
C ASN A 167 -33.75 -4.91 8.19
N ILE A 168 -33.70 -6.20 8.55
CA ILE A 168 -32.53 -7.08 8.38
C ILE A 168 -32.08 -7.14 6.92
N ASN A 169 -33.01 -7.07 5.96
CA ASN A 169 -32.67 -7.11 4.53
C ASN A 169 -31.85 -5.89 4.10
N ILE A 170 -32.09 -4.71 4.71
CA ILE A 170 -31.32 -3.49 4.44
C ILE A 170 -29.89 -3.65 4.95
N ILE A 171 -29.74 -4.21 6.16
CA ILE A 171 -28.42 -4.48 6.76
C ILE A 171 -27.62 -5.45 5.88
N ASN A 172 -28.25 -6.54 5.44
CA ASN A 172 -27.59 -7.53 4.58
C ASN A 172 -27.13 -6.90 3.25
N ASN A 173 -28.00 -6.14 2.59
CA ASN A 173 -27.66 -5.44 1.34
C ASN A 173 -26.54 -4.42 1.53
N TYR A 174 -26.49 -3.72 2.67
CA TYR A 174 -25.41 -2.79 3.00
C TYR A 174 -24.05 -3.50 3.12
N TYR A 175 -23.97 -4.66 3.78
CA TYR A 175 -22.73 -5.43 3.85
C TYR A 175 -22.33 -6.04 2.51
N ILE A 176 -23.31 -6.51 1.72
CA ILE A 176 -23.08 -7.00 0.36
C ILE A 176 -22.50 -5.87 -0.50
N PHE A 177 -23.05 -4.66 -0.38
CA PHE A 177 -22.55 -3.48 -1.08
C PHE A 177 -21.11 -3.15 -0.69
N ILE A 178 -20.78 -3.08 0.61
CA ILE A 178 -19.41 -2.84 1.09
C ILE A 178 -18.45 -3.92 0.59
N PHE A 179 -18.82 -5.19 0.72
CA PHE A 179 -17.97 -6.29 0.28
C PHE A 179 -17.75 -6.26 -1.24
N SER A 180 -18.78 -5.88 -2.00
CA SER A 180 -18.68 -5.72 -3.45
C SER A 180 -17.77 -4.56 -3.84
N ILE A 181 -17.77 -3.45 -3.10
CA ILE A 181 -16.79 -2.36 -3.30
C ILE A 181 -15.38 -2.89 -3.08
N ILE A 182 -15.14 -3.61 -1.98
CA ILE A 182 -13.84 -4.20 -1.66
C ILE A 182 -13.39 -5.13 -2.78
N LEU A 183 -14.27 -6.03 -3.23
CA LEU A 183 -13.96 -6.97 -4.32
C LEU A 183 -13.68 -6.23 -5.64
N GLY A 184 -14.46 -5.19 -5.94
CA GLY A 184 -14.26 -4.34 -7.12
C GLY A 184 -12.86 -3.69 -7.12
N PHE A 185 -12.43 -3.11 -6.00
CA PHE A 185 -11.08 -2.56 -5.85
C PHE A 185 -9.98 -3.63 -5.95
N VAL A 186 -10.18 -4.82 -5.37
CA VAL A 186 -9.23 -5.93 -5.51
C VAL A 186 -9.10 -6.33 -6.97
N ILE A 187 -10.23 -6.48 -7.69
CA ILE A 187 -10.26 -6.83 -9.11
C ILE A 187 -9.58 -5.74 -9.94
N HIS A 188 -9.85 -4.47 -9.67
CA HIS A 188 -9.22 -3.32 -10.32
C HIS A 188 -7.69 -3.41 -10.29
N GLU A 189 -7.11 -3.54 -9.08
CA GLU A 189 -5.66 -3.63 -8.90
C GLU A 189 -5.10 -4.95 -9.44
N TRP A 190 -5.84 -6.05 -9.32
CA TRP A 190 -5.43 -7.35 -9.84
C TRP A 190 -5.34 -7.35 -11.37
N VAL A 191 -6.30 -6.72 -12.05
CA VAL A 191 -6.31 -6.55 -13.51
C VAL A 191 -5.07 -5.79 -13.97
N HIS A 192 -4.68 -4.71 -13.27
CA HIS A 192 -3.44 -3.98 -13.56
C HIS A 192 -2.22 -4.91 -13.55
N ILE A 193 -2.12 -5.81 -12.58
CA ILE A 193 -1.01 -6.77 -12.48
C ILE A 193 -1.12 -7.84 -13.56
N PHE A 194 -2.31 -8.39 -13.76
CA PHE A 194 -2.59 -9.46 -14.72
C PHE A 194 -2.20 -9.05 -16.14
N ILE A 195 -2.63 -7.87 -16.59
CA ILE A 195 -2.30 -7.36 -17.94
C ILE A 195 -0.80 -7.11 -18.09
N SER A 196 -0.15 -6.61 -17.03
CA SER A 196 1.29 -6.40 -17.04
C SER A 196 2.04 -7.74 -17.20
N ARG A 197 1.57 -8.81 -16.55
CA ARG A 197 2.12 -10.16 -16.74
C ARG A 197 1.92 -10.69 -18.15
N LEU A 198 0.72 -10.52 -18.71
CA LEU A 198 0.44 -10.97 -20.07
C LEU A 198 1.39 -10.31 -21.09
N LYS A 199 1.72 -9.03 -20.89
CA LYS A 199 2.61 -8.31 -21.81
C LYS A 199 4.09 -8.59 -21.58
N PHE A 200 4.56 -8.60 -20.34
CA PHE A 200 5.99 -8.62 -20.02
C PHE A 200 6.51 -9.97 -19.48
N LYS A 201 5.64 -10.99 -19.38
CA LYS A 201 5.87 -12.33 -18.76
C LYS A 201 6.22 -12.30 -17.27
N LYS A 202 6.79 -11.20 -16.77
CA LYS A 202 7.05 -10.89 -15.37
C LYS A 202 6.65 -9.45 -15.10
N VAL A 203 6.27 -9.15 -13.86
CA VAL A 203 6.00 -7.78 -13.41
C VAL A 203 7.18 -7.37 -12.54
N HIS A 204 7.91 -6.35 -12.98
CA HIS A 204 8.97 -5.76 -12.19
C HIS A 204 8.37 -4.66 -11.33
N GLY A 205 7.94 -5.05 -10.13
CA GLY A 205 7.25 -4.16 -9.22
C GLY A 205 6.88 -4.81 -7.89
N TYR A 206 6.40 -3.95 -6.99
CA TYR A 206 5.91 -4.33 -5.67
C TYR A 206 4.61 -3.62 -5.34
N ILE A 207 3.85 -4.21 -4.43
CA ILE A 207 2.67 -3.56 -3.83
C ILE A 207 3.15 -2.72 -2.66
N MET A 208 2.82 -1.44 -2.68
CA MET A 208 3.17 -0.50 -1.64
C MET A 208 1.90 -0.11 -0.87
N LEU A 209 1.91 -0.36 0.44
CA LEU A 209 0.92 0.18 1.36
C LEU A 209 1.40 1.54 1.85
N LYS A 210 0.68 2.58 1.48
CA LYS A 210 0.79 3.93 2.05
C LYS A 210 -0.48 4.23 2.85
N LYS A 211 -0.44 5.26 3.70
CA LYS A 211 -1.51 5.67 4.64
C LYS A 211 -2.91 5.10 4.33
N PHE A 212 -3.61 5.67 3.35
CA PHE A 212 -4.96 5.25 2.93
C PHE A 212 -5.01 4.65 1.53
N THR A 213 -3.85 4.32 0.94
CA THR A 213 -3.78 3.87 -0.44
C THR A 213 -2.93 2.60 -0.57
N ILE A 214 -3.37 1.72 -1.45
CA ILE A 214 -2.56 0.62 -1.96
C ILE A 214 -2.20 1.03 -3.38
N SER A 215 -0.91 1.03 -3.68
CA SER A 215 -0.43 1.41 -5.00
C SER A 215 0.56 0.38 -5.49
N ILE A 216 0.46 0.00 -6.75
CA ILE A 216 1.48 -0.84 -7.38
C ILE A 216 2.58 0.06 -7.92
N VAL A 217 3.80 -0.13 -7.44
CA VAL A 217 5.00 0.51 -7.99
C VAL A 217 5.59 -0.45 -9.00
N LYS A 218 5.74 0.01 -10.24
CA LYS A 218 6.31 -0.76 -11.36
C LYS A 218 7.36 0.10 -12.06
N LEU A 219 8.23 -0.54 -12.83
CA LEU A 219 9.04 0.19 -13.81
C LEU A 219 8.14 0.96 -14.78
N ASN A 220 8.48 2.22 -15.06
CA ASN A 220 7.67 3.11 -15.91
C ASN A 220 7.37 2.52 -17.30
N SER A 221 8.31 1.74 -17.85
CA SER A 221 8.20 1.03 -19.12
C SER A 221 7.07 -0.02 -19.15
N GLU A 222 6.65 -0.52 -17.98
CA GLU A 222 5.63 -1.57 -17.89
C GLU A 222 4.20 -1.03 -17.73
N SER A 223 4.05 0.27 -17.53
CA SER A 223 2.74 0.89 -17.58
C SER A 223 2.31 1.02 -19.05
N THR A 224 1.23 0.39 -19.46
CA THR A 224 0.65 0.56 -20.81
C THR A 224 -0.68 1.29 -20.74
N PHE A 225 -1.06 1.97 -21.82
CA PHE A 225 -2.40 2.58 -21.91
C PHE A 225 -3.49 1.56 -21.61
N LYS A 226 -3.40 0.37 -22.22
CA LYS A 226 -4.32 -0.75 -21.97
C LYS A 226 -4.36 -1.18 -20.51
N SER A 227 -3.21 -1.31 -19.85
CA SER A 227 -3.19 -1.65 -18.42
C SER A 227 -3.94 -0.60 -17.61
N ILE A 228 -3.65 0.68 -17.82
CA ILE A 228 -4.26 1.77 -17.02
C ILE A 228 -5.78 1.83 -17.26
N LEU A 229 -6.24 1.64 -18.49
CA LEU A 229 -7.65 1.68 -18.84
C LEU A 229 -8.43 0.47 -18.32
N LEU A 230 -7.89 -0.73 -18.48
CA LEU A 230 -8.63 -1.97 -18.18
C LEU A 230 -8.83 -2.20 -16.69
N GLY A 231 -7.94 -1.69 -15.82
CA GLY A 231 -8.10 -1.77 -14.36
C GLY A 231 -9.47 -1.28 -13.89
N PRO A 232 -9.86 -0.04 -14.21
CA PRO A 232 -11.21 0.49 -13.97
C PRO A 232 -12.32 -0.16 -14.81
N VAL A 233 -12.09 -0.41 -16.10
CA VAL A 233 -13.15 -0.81 -17.04
C VAL A 233 -13.69 -2.21 -16.76
N ILE A 234 -12.84 -3.19 -16.47
CA ILE A 234 -13.26 -4.58 -16.22
C ILE A 234 -14.24 -4.70 -15.04
N PRO A 235 -13.93 -4.20 -13.82
CA PRO A 235 -14.89 -4.23 -12.72
C PRO A 235 -16.15 -3.43 -13.04
N SER A 236 -16.07 -2.27 -13.70
CA SER A 236 -17.26 -1.52 -14.08
C SER A 236 -18.16 -2.27 -15.05
N PHE A 237 -17.58 -2.99 -16.02
CA PHE A 237 -18.34 -3.83 -16.95
C PHE A 237 -19.06 -4.98 -16.23
N LEU A 238 -18.39 -5.64 -15.27
CA LEU A 238 -19.05 -6.62 -14.39
C LEU A 238 -20.22 -5.99 -13.62
N GLY A 239 -20.05 -4.76 -13.14
CA GLY A 239 -21.12 -4.01 -12.48
C GLY A 239 -22.33 -3.78 -13.38
N ILE A 240 -22.13 -3.41 -14.64
CA ILE A 240 -23.21 -3.24 -15.63
C ILE A 240 -23.96 -4.56 -15.84
N ILE A 241 -23.26 -5.69 -15.94
CA ILE A 241 -23.90 -7.01 -16.06
C ILE A 241 -24.81 -7.28 -14.86
N PHE A 242 -24.36 -6.99 -13.63
CA PHE A 242 -25.20 -7.15 -12.45
C PHE A 242 -26.42 -6.21 -12.44
N ILE A 243 -26.28 -4.97 -12.92
CA ILE A 243 -27.42 -4.04 -13.06
C ILE A 243 -28.43 -4.58 -14.09
N ILE A 244 -27.97 -5.14 -15.22
CA ILE A 244 -28.86 -5.78 -16.19
C ILE A 244 -29.57 -6.99 -15.56
N SER A 245 -28.84 -7.82 -14.81
CA SER A 245 -29.42 -8.94 -14.07
C SER A 245 -30.46 -8.49 -13.04
N TYR A 246 -30.34 -7.31 -12.45
CA TYR A 246 -31.39 -6.75 -11.60
C TYR A 246 -32.70 -6.54 -12.39
N PHE A 247 -32.65 -5.98 -13.60
CA PHE A 247 -33.86 -5.79 -14.41
C PHE A 247 -34.50 -7.11 -14.87
N VAL A 248 -33.69 -8.17 -15.04
CA VAL A 248 -34.19 -9.51 -15.44
C VAL A 248 -34.79 -10.27 -14.25
N TYR A 249 -34.12 -10.27 -13.10
CA TYR A 249 -34.49 -11.11 -11.94
C TYR A 249 -35.20 -10.35 -10.81
N ASN A 250 -35.34 -9.03 -10.92
CA ASN A 250 -35.91 -8.12 -9.92
C ASN A 250 -35.31 -8.31 -8.49
N ASN A 251 -34.03 -8.67 -8.41
CA ASN A 251 -33.35 -8.88 -7.14
C ASN A 251 -32.47 -7.68 -6.79
N ILE A 252 -32.88 -6.89 -5.80
CA ILE A 252 -32.19 -5.66 -5.38
C ILE A 252 -30.72 -5.90 -4.99
N THR A 253 -30.37 -7.12 -4.56
CA THR A 253 -28.99 -7.51 -4.27
C THR A 253 -28.09 -7.32 -5.49
N PHE A 254 -28.58 -7.68 -6.68
CA PHE A 254 -27.84 -7.48 -7.93
C PHE A 254 -27.65 -5.99 -8.25
N LEU A 255 -28.63 -5.14 -7.93
CA LEU A 255 -28.49 -3.69 -8.08
C LEU A 255 -27.37 -3.15 -7.19
N PHE A 256 -27.33 -3.55 -5.91
CA PHE A 256 -26.26 -3.13 -4.99
C PHE A 256 -24.88 -3.62 -5.43
N ILE A 257 -24.75 -4.90 -5.80
CA ILE A 257 -23.48 -5.43 -6.34
C ILE A 257 -23.07 -4.63 -7.59
N GLY A 258 -24.02 -4.41 -8.51
CA GLY A 258 -23.78 -3.67 -9.75
C GLY A 258 -23.27 -2.26 -9.52
N LEU A 259 -23.95 -1.48 -8.68
CA LEU A 259 -23.54 -0.12 -8.32
C LEU A 259 -22.15 -0.09 -7.65
N ALA A 260 -21.88 -1.04 -6.74
CA ALA A 260 -20.59 -1.14 -6.06
C ALA A 260 -19.42 -1.34 -7.04
N PHE A 261 -19.64 -2.13 -8.08
CA PHE A 261 -18.64 -2.39 -9.12
C PHE A 261 -18.50 -1.23 -10.11
N VAL A 262 -19.60 -0.60 -10.52
CA VAL A 262 -19.60 0.53 -11.46
C VAL A 262 -18.81 1.73 -10.92
N ILE A 263 -18.82 1.95 -9.60
CA ILE A 263 -18.04 3.02 -8.93
C ILE A 263 -16.57 3.07 -9.36
N ASN A 264 -15.96 1.93 -9.75
CA ASN A 264 -14.56 1.91 -10.22
C ASN A 264 -14.33 2.78 -11.47
N ILE A 265 -15.38 3.13 -12.23
CA ILE A 265 -15.27 4.00 -13.41
C ILE A 265 -14.81 5.41 -13.04
N ILE A 266 -15.05 5.84 -11.80
CA ILE A 266 -14.58 7.12 -11.25
C ILE A 266 -13.05 7.23 -11.34
N ASN A 267 -12.33 6.10 -11.29
CA ASN A 267 -10.87 6.09 -11.41
C ASN A 267 -10.36 6.52 -12.80
N LEU A 268 -11.22 6.55 -13.83
CA LEU A 268 -10.90 7.07 -15.17
C LEU A 268 -11.03 8.59 -15.28
N LEU A 269 -11.62 9.27 -14.29
CA LEU A 269 -11.74 10.72 -14.32
C LEU A 269 -10.35 11.37 -14.31
N PRO A 270 -10.17 12.51 -15.00
CA PRO A 270 -8.84 13.10 -15.23
C PRO A 270 -8.12 13.54 -13.94
N PHE A 271 -8.86 13.70 -12.85
CA PHE A 271 -8.32 14.02 -11.52
C PHE A 271 -8.00 12.79 -10.66
N ALA A 272 -8.46 11.59 -11.05
CA ALA A 272 -8.13 10.34 -10.38
C ALA A 272 -6.78 9.78 -10.87
N SER A 273 -6.14 8.91 -10.07
CA SER A 273 -4.79 8.40 -10.35
C SER A 273 -4.64 7.77 -11.74
N ASP A 274 -5.59 6.92 -12.13
CA ASP A 274 -5.53 6.22 -13.41
C ASP A 274 -5.92 7.13 -14.58
N GLY A 275 -6.96 7.96 -14.42
CA GLY A 275 -7.34 8.97 -15.42
C GLY A 275 -6.26 10.02 -15.68
N LYS A 276 -5.55 10.50 -14.64
CA LYS A 276 -4.40 11.39 -14.80
C LYS A 276 -3.29 10.75 -15.63
N ARG A 277 -2.96 9.48 -15.35
CA ARG A 277 -1.94 8.72 -16.12
C ARG A 277 -2.36 8.44 -17.56
N LEU A 278 -3.66 8.24 -17.81
CA LEU A 278 -4.19 8.12 -19.16
C LEU A 278 -4.05 9.43 -19.93
N LEU A 279 -4.39 10.56 -19.30
CA LEU A 279 -4.26 11.89 -19.89
C LEU A 279 -2.79 12.22 -20.19
N GLU A 280 -1.88 11.98 -19.26
CA GLU A 280 -0.43 12.14 -19.48
C GLU A 280 0.05 11.35 -20.69
N LYS A 281 -0.38 10.08 -20.85
CA LYS A 281 -0.01 9.27 -22.01
C LYS A 281 -0.64 9.76 -23.30
N PHE A 282 -1.89 10.18 -23.25
CA PHE A 282 -2.58 10.73 -24.41
C PHE A 282 -1.87 11.99 -24.92
N LEU A 283 -1.49 12.90 -24.01
CA LEU A 283 -0.71 14.09 -24.33
C LEU A 283 0.66 13.76 -24.92
N ILE A 284 1.42 12.85 -24.30
CA ILE A 284 2.73 12.41 -24.84
C ILE A 284 2.60 11.76 -26.23
N MET A 285 1.53 11.00 -26.47
CA MET A 285 1.28 10.39 -27.77
C MET A 285 0.96 11.42 -28.85
N ASN A 286 0.23 12.49 -28.52
CA ASN A 286 -0.08 13.56 -29.46
C ASN A 286 1.15 14.43 -29.74
N LEU A 287 1.93 14.80 -28.71
CA LEU A 287 3.18 15.57 -28.85
C LEU A 287 4.28 14.83 -29.65
N ARG A 288 4.17 13.52 -29.86
CA ARG A 288 5.09 12.73 -30.69
C ARG A 288 4.64 12.58 -32.14
N LYS A 289 3.42 12.99 -32.46
CA LYS A 289 2.85 12.94 -33.81
C LYS A 289 3.01 14.26 -34.56
N GLU A 290 3.31 15.34 -33.83
CA GLU A 290 3.82 16.62 -34.34
C GLU A 290 5.34 16.54 -34.49
#